data_AF-A0A7S1KSC5-F1
#
_entry.id   AF-A0A7S1KSC5-F1
#
_cell.length_a   1.000
_cell.length_b   1.000
_cell.length_c   1.000
_cell.angle_alpha   90.00
_cell.angle_beta   90.00
_cell.angle_gamma   90.00
#
_symmetry.space_group_name_H-M   'P 1'
#
loop_
_entity.id
_entity.type
_entity.pdbx_description
1 polymer ?
#
loop_
_entity_poly.entity_id
_entity_poly.type
_entity_poly.pdbx_seq_one_letter_code
_entity_poly.pdbx_strand_id
1 'polypeptide(L)'
;ASCFQQPQPSFLFLLFFYPSSIISMKTISLAILFLSVIASYAYAASDALGEPSPLLDISESRMEQIIDRIVDELALLSDGDEQEDLNEDDMKKDCGTADGYPICCPGRYIDPDHDNWGWQDDSYSCRVVDGVSGNPKSGGGGGGSSGGVSGGSCPSFTCPSGIGCGCYLESGLGNNKVAYLKAGANLEFLASAMMETNKMDAKSYALGDNKSYDSFNAGATKMNWGMMRKCHPAFRKFGAAAYKQSAKLNSNKKLDVQVYKECRKHFGGKWLSGHRNGETGLNHPNTPDIKQFQRGMDWTVKMLKNHPETQRNDVRFWVSIGAI
;
A
#
# COMPACT_ATOMS: atom_id res chain seq x y z
N ALA A 1 -54.43 -10.54 -47.73
CA ALA A 1 -53.75 -11.81 -47.37
C ALA A 1 -52.36 -11.72 -47.99
N SER A 2 -51.30 -11.47 -47.22
CA SER A 2 -50.70 -12.45 -46.31
C SER A 2 -50.01 -11.77 -45.12
N CYS A 3 -50.13 -12.40 -43.94
CA CYS A 3 -49.44 -12.01 -42.70
C CYS A 3 -47.94 -12.30 -42.80
N PHE A 4 -47.10 -11.36 -42.36
CA PHE A 4 -45.73 -11.66 -41.94
C PHE A 4 -45.60 -11.22 -40.49
N GLN A 5 -45.54 -12.22 -39.62
CA GLN A 5 -45.53 -12.09 -38.17
C GLN A 5 -44.05 -12.11 -37.75
N GLN A 6 -43.52 -10.98 -37.29
CA GLN A 6 -42.16 -10.93 -36.71
C GLN A 6 -42.15 -11.56 -35.32
N PRO A 7 -41.14 -12.37 -34.96
CA PRO A 7 -40.99 -12.86 -33.59
C PRO A 7 -40.39 -11.75 -32.72
N GLN A 8 -41.05 -11.49 -31.59
CA GLN A 8 -40.51 -10.67 -30.50
C GLN A 8 -39.44 -11.50 -29.76
N PRO A 9 -38.23 -10.97 -29.48
CA PRO A 9 -37.30 -11.65 -28.61
C PRO A 9 -37.80 -11.53 -27.17
N SER A 10 -38.17 -12.67 -26.57
CA SER A 10 -38.45 -12.76 -25.15
C SER A 10 -37.13 -12.60 -24.40
N PHE A 11 -36.85 -11.40 -23.88
CA PHE A 11 -35.77 -11.20 -22.91
C PHE A 11 -36.15 -11.94 -21.63
N LEU A 12 -35.55 -13.12 -21.43
CA LEU A 12 -35.65 -13.90 -20.22
C LEU A 12 -34.88 -13.17 -19.10
N PHE A 13 -35.60 -12.38 -18.30
CA PHE A 13 -35.06 -11.76 -17.09
C PHE A 13 -34.92 -12.85 -16.01
N LEU A 14 -33.77 -13.52 -15.95
CA LEU A 14 -33.38 -14.36 -14.81
C LEU A 14 -32.76 -13.46 -13.73
N LEU A 15 -33.61 -12.85 -12.90
CA LEU A 15 -33.20 -12.30 -11.61
C LEU A 15 -33.06 -13.45 -10.61
N PHE A 16 -31.83 -13.89 -10.36
CA PHE A 16 -31.53 -14.71 -9.19
C PHE A 16 -31.45 -13.82 -7.95
N PHE A 17 -32.48 -13.89 -7.10
CA PHE A 17 -32.36 -13.49 -5.70
C PHE A 17 -31.61 -14.61 -4.95
N TYR A 18 -30.37 -14.36 -4.54
CA TYR A 18 -29.69 -15.20 -3.55
C TYR A 18 -29.76 -14.52 -2.18
N PRO A 19 -30.17 -15.23 -1.11
CA PRO A 19 -30.16 -14.68 0.23
C PRO A 19 -28.72 -14.49 0.71
N SER A 20 -28.50 -13.37 1.40
CA SER A 20 -27.23 -12.90 1.92
C SER A 20 -26.67 -13.80 3.02
N SER A 21 -25.95 -14.87 2.69
CA SER A 21 -24.93 -15.45 3.57
C SER A 21 -23.94 -16.31 2.78
N ILE A 22 -22.66 -15.92 2.79
CA ILE A 22 -21.49 -16.68 2.33
C ILE A 22 -21.40 -16.92 0.81
N ILE A 23 -20.78 -15.96 0.10
CA ILE A 23 -20.30 -16.19 -1.28
C ILE A 23 -18.94 -16.91 -1.19
N SER A 24 -18.94 -18.24 -1.38
CA SER A 24 -17.69 -19.02 -1.46
C SER A 24 -16.82 -18.55 -2.64
N MET A 25 -15.48 -18.59 -2.52
CA MET A 25 -14.55 -18.32 -3.63
C MET A 25 -14.89 -19.12 -4.91
N LYS A 26 -15.45 -20.33 -4.77
CA LYS A 26 -15.91 -21.15 -5.91
C LYS A 26 -17.03 -20.48 -6.71
N THR A 27 -17.90 -19.72 -6.04
CA THR A 27 -19.00 -18.97 -6.66
C THR A 27 -18.48 -17.78 -7.45
N ILE A 28 -17.43 -17.10 -6.95
CA ILE A 28 -16.77 -15.99 -7.65
C ILE A 28 -16.03 -16.50 -8.91
N SER A 29 -15.29 -17.61 -8.80
CA SER A 29 -14.64 -18.22 -9.96
C SER A 29 -15.63 -18.68 -11.03
N LEU A 30 -16.80 -19.21 -10.63
CA LEU A 30 -17.86 -19.58 -11.57
C LEU A 30 -18.46 -18.35 -12.26
N ALA A 31 -18.66 -17.24 -11.54
CA ALA A 31 -19.21 -16.01 -12.11
C ALA A 31 -18.25 -15.39 -13.15
N ILE A 32 -16.95 -15.40 -12.87
CA ILE A 32 -15.91 -14.92 -13.81
C ILE A 32 -15.88 -15.79 -15.07
N LEU A 33 -15.88 -17.12 -14.92
CA LEU A 33 -15.95 -18.06 -16.05
C LEU A 33 -17.22 -17.84 -16.88
N PHE A 34 -18.36 -17.64 -16.23
CA PHE A 34 -19.64 -17.43 -16.92
C PHE A 34 -19.65 -16.12 -17.72
N LEU A 35 -19.12 -15.03 -17.16
CA LEU A 35 -18.99 -13.75 -17.86
C LEU A 35 -18.02 -13.84 -19.05
N SER A 36 -16.91 -14.57 -18.92
CA SER A 36 -16.00 -14.79 -20.05
C SER A 36 -16.66 -15.57 -21.20
N VAL A 37 -17.49 -16.57 -20.88
CA VAL A 37 -18.22 -17.37 -21.88
C VAL A 37 -19.28 -16.52 -22.59
N ILE A 38 -20.02 -15.69 -21.86
CA ILE A 38 -21.00 -14.77 -22.46
C ILE A 38 -20.31 -13.79 -23.41
N ALA A 39 -19.16 -13.23 -23.03
CA ALA A 39 -18.39 -12.32 -23.88
C ALA A 39 -17.91 -13.00 -25.16
N SER A 40 -17.37 -14.23 -25.06
CA SER A 40 -16.96 -15.01 -26.24
C SER A 40 -18.14 -15.36 -27.15
N TYR A 41 -19.30 -15.67 -26.60
CA TYR A 41 -20.49 -16.02 -27.37
C TYR A 41 -21.08 -14.79 -28.10
N ALA A 42 -21.10 -13.63 -27.44
CA ALA A 42 -21.53 -12.38 -28.05
C ALA A 42 -20.61 -11.97 -29.22
N TYR A 43 -19.30 -12.17 -29.07
CA TYR A 43 -18.33 -11.90 -30.13
C TYR A 43 -18.53 -12.85 -31.33
N ALA A 44 -18.63 -14.16 -31.09
CA ALA A 44 -18.86 -15.14 -32.15
C ALA A 44 -20.19 -14.94 -32.88
N ALA A 45 -21.25 -14.51 -32.18
CA ALA A 45 -22.54 -14.19 -32.79
C ALA A 45 -22.49 -12.95 -33.69
N SER A 46 -21.66 -11.95 -33.36
CA SER A 46 -21.47 -10.78 -34.24
C SER A 46 -20.76 -11.12 -35.54
N ASP A 47 -19.80 -12.04 -35.51
CA ASP A 47 -19.01 -12.45 -36.67
C ASP A 47 -19.85 -13.30 -37.66
N ALA A 48 -20.78 -14.10 -37.13
CA ALA A 48 -21.65 -14.95 -37.95
C ALA A 48 -22.76 -14.20 -38.70
N LEU A 49 -23.10 -12.98 -38.28
CA LEU A 49 -24.21 -12.20 -38.86
C LEU A 49 -23.78 -11.24 -39.98
N GLY A 50 -22.47 -11.09 -40.24
CA GLY A 50 -21.96 -10.30 -41.36
C GLY A 50 -22.34 -8.82 -41.37
N GLU A 51 -22.93 -8.33 -40.28
CA GLU A 51 -23.39 -6.96 -40.12
C GLU A 51 -22.35 -6.20 -39.28
N PRO A 52 -21.77 -5.08 -39.79
CA PRO A 52 -20.88 -4.24 -39.00
C PRO A 52 -21.67 -3.60 -37.86
N SER A 53 -21.57 -4.19 -36.68
CA SER A 53 -22.25 -3.68 -35.49
C SER A 53 -21.63 -2.33 -35.08
N PRO A 54 -22.43 -1.26 -34.88
CA PRO A 54 -21.93 0.04 -34.43
C PRO A 54 -21.64 0.07 -32.91
N LEU A 55 -21.50 -1.09 -32.26
CA LEU A 55 -21.36 -1.20 -30.82
C LEU A 55 -20.01 -1.84 -30.45
N LEU A 56 -19.18 -0.98 -29.87
CA LEU A 56 -18.05 -1.27 -28.99
C LEU A 56 -16.75 -1.66 -29.68
N ASP A 57 -16.05 -0.64 -30.20
CA ASP A 57 -14.59 -0.60 -30.19
C ASP A 57 -14.09 -0.47 -28.73
N ILE A 58 -14.29 -1.52 -27.94
CA ILE A 58 -13.53 -1.73 -26.70
C ILE A 58 -12.23 -2.34 -27.18
N SER A 59 -11.23 -1.48 -27.40
CA SER A 59 -9.86 -1.97 -27.59
C SER A 59 -9.48 -2.90 -26.44
N GLU A 60 -8.70 -3.93 -26.74
CA GLU A 60 -8.21 -4.93 -25.78
C GLU A 60 -7.72 -4.30 -24.46
N SER A 61 -7.08 -3.12 -24.56
CA SER A 61 -6.63 -2.31 -23.42
C SER A 61 -7.74 -1.82 -22.48
N ARG A 62 -8.95 -1.55 -22.98
CA ARG A 62 -10.11 -1.19 -22.15
C ARG A 62 -10.71 -2.41 -21.46
N MET A 63 -10.64 -3.57 -22.10
CA MET A 63 -11.13 -4.82 -21.51
C MET A 63 -10.24 -5.25 -20.34
N GLU A 64 -8.91 -5.15 -20.48
CA GLU A 64 -7.99 -5.39 -19.36
C GLU A 64 -8.19 -4.41 -18.19
N GLN A 65 -8.43 -3.13 -18.46
CA GLN A 65 -8.74 -2.16 -17.40
C GLN A 65 -10.05 -2.46 -16.65
N ILE A 66 -11.04 -3.04 -17.34
CA ILE A 66 -12.30 -3.45 -16.72
C ILE A 66 -12.07 -4.70 -15.87
N ILE A 67 -11.27 -5.66 -16.36
CA ILE A 67 -10.92 -6.88 -15.62
C ILE A 67 -10.14 -6.53 -14.35
N ASP A 68 -9.10 -5.70 -14.43
CA ASP A 68 -8.31 -5.27 -13.26
C ASP A 68 -9.20 -4.60 -12.19
N ARG A 69 -10.14 -3.77 -12.62
CA ARG A 69 -11.07 -3.09 -11.71
C ARG A 69 -12.03 -4.04 -11.01
N ILE A 70 -12.49 -5.09 -11.70
CA ILE A 70 -13.35 -6.13 -11.12
C ILE A 70 -12.56 -7.00 -10.14
N VAL A 71 -11.31 -7.35 -10.47
CA VAL A 71 -10.43 -8.13 -9.58
C VAL A 71 -10.14 -7.35 -8.29
N ASP A 72 -9.85 -6.05 -8.38
CA ASP A 72 -9.61 -5.19 -7.22
C ASP A 72 -10.88 -5.06 -6.33
N GLU A 73 -12.07 -4.92 -6.91
CA GLU A 73 -13.32 -4.86 -6.15
C GLU A 73 -13.68 -6.19 -5.48
N LEU A 74 -13.36 -7.33 -6.11
CA LEU A 74 -13.59 -8.66 -5.54
C LEU A 74 -12.60 -9.02 -4.44
N ALA A 75 -11.34 -8.56 -4.53
CA ALA A 75 -10.36 -8.72 -3.45
C ALA A 75 -10.82 -8.04 -2.16
N LEU A 76 -11.48 -6.88 -2.27
CA LEU A 76 -12.05 -6.15 -1.13
C LEU A 76 -13.26 -6.83 -0.48
N LEU A 77 -13.87 -7.83 -1.12
CA LEU A 77 -15.03 -8.57 -0.62
C LEU A 77 -14.66 -9.93 -0.01
N SER A 78 -13.41 -10.37 -0.13
CA SER A 78 -12.95 -11.69 0.32
C SER A 78 -12.47 -11.74 1.76
N ASP A 79 -12.20 -10.60 2.40
CA ASP A 79 -11.60 -10.54 3.75
C ASP A 79 -12.66 -10.46 4.87
N GLY A 80 -13.74 -11.23 4.75
CA GLY A 80 -14.74 -11.37 5.82
C GLY A 80 -14.28 -12.34 6.89
N ASP A 81 -14.03 -11.81 8.08
CA ASP A 81 -13.47 -12.45 9.28
C ASP A 81 -14.13 -13.78 9.69
N GLU A 82 -13.30 -14.80 9.94
CA GLU A 82 -13.62 -15.87 10.87
C GLU A 82 -13.35 -15.35 12.29
N GLN A 83 -14.42 -14.96 12.98
CA GLN A 83 -14.36 -14.57 14.38
C GLN A 83 -14.43 -15.83 15.25
N GLU A 84 -13.27 -16.34 15.68
CA GLU A 84 -13.20 -17.36 16.72
C GLU A 84 -13.41 -16.69 18.09
N ASP A 85 -14.48 -17.11 18.77
CA ASP A 85 -14.79 -16.71 20.15
C ASP A 85 -13.73 -17.26 21.12
N LEU A 86 -12.76 -16.42 21.50
CA LEU A 86 -11.81 -16.72 22.57
C LEU A 86 -12.25 -16.08 23.89
N ASN A 87 -12.26 -16.90 24.94
CA ASN A 87 -12.69 -16.58 26.30
C ASN A 87 -11.93 -15.39 26.92
N GLU A 88 -12.70 -14.52 27.59
CA GLU A 88 -12.31 -13.23 28.19
C GLU A 88 -11.29 -13.35 29.35
N ASP A 89 -11.03 -14.56 29.85
CA ASP A 89 -10.25 -14.79 31.07
C ASP A 89 -8.74 -15.07 30.85
N ASP A 90 -8.28 -15.32 29.61
CA ASP A 90 -6.84 -15.55 29.33
C ASP A 90 -6.06 -14.27 29.01
N MET A 91 -6.73 -13.10 28.90
CA MET A 91 -6.13 -11.83 28.48
C MET A 91 -5.33 -11.08 29.56
N LYS A 92 -5.03 -11.71 30.71
CA LYS A 92 -4.39 -11.05 31.86
C LYS A 92 -2.97 -11.50 32.20
N LYS A 93 -2.31 -12.28 31.34
CA LYS A 93 -0.91 -12.65 31.55
C LYS A 93 -0.02 -12.13 30.42
N ASP A 94 1.07 -11.49 30.86
CA ASP A 94 2.30 -11.18 30.15
C ASP A 94 2.37 -9.88 29.33
N CYS A 95 2.46 -8.75 30.03
CA CYS A 95 3.16 -7.57 29.53
C CYS A 95 4.66 -7.67 29.92
N GLY A 96 5.57 -7.72 28.94
CA GLY A 96 7.02 -7.86 29.16
C GLY A 96 7.88 -7.87 27.87
N THR A 97 9.17 -8.18 28.01
CA THR A 97 10.11 -8.37 26.89
C THR A 97 10.52 -9.84 26.78
N ALA A 98 10.29 -10.47 25.63
CA ALA A 98 10.94 -11.72 25.23
C ALA A 98 11.98 -11.41 24.15
N ASP A 99 13.19 -11.93 24.28
CA ASP A 99 14.27 -11.85 23.27
C ASP A 99 14.69 -10.42 22.82
N GLY A 100 14.51 -9.42 23.69
CA GLY A 100 14.90 -8.04 23.39
C GLY A 100 13.96 -7.30 22.43
N TYR A 101 12.80 -7.89 22.12
CA TYR A 101 11.71 -7.22 21.40
C TYR A 101 10.55 -6.87 22.35
N PRO A 102 9.93 -5.67 22.22
CA PRO A 102 8.77 -5.32 23.02
C PRO A 102 7.54 -6.12 22.59
N ILE A 103 6.82 -6.70 23.56
CA ILE A 103 5.49 -7.29 23.38
C ILE A 103 4.45 -6.19 23.67
N CYS A 104 3.51 -5.98 22.77
CA CYS A 104 2.50 -4.93 22.86
C CYS A 104 1.25 -5.35 23.69
N CYS A 105 0.64 -4.42 24.44
CA CYS A 105 -0.56 -4.67 25.28
C CYS A 105 -1.79 -3.84 24.82
N PRO A 106 -3.02 -4.38 24.84
CA PRO A 106 -4.24 -3.68 24.41
C PRO A 106 -4.89 -2.79 25.50
N GLY A 107 -5.58 -1.71 25.07
CA GLY A 107 -6.80 -1.23 25.76
C GLY A 107 -6.88 0.16 26.43
N ARG A 108 -6.46 1.29 25.81
CA ARG A 108 -6.92 2.64 26.25
C ARG A 108 -7.16 3.61 25.08
N TYR A 109 -8.39 4.14 25.03
CA TYR A 109 -8.98 4.99 23.97
C TYR A 109 -8.97 6.46 24.39
N ILE A 110 -8.57 7.36 23.48
CA ILE A 110 -8.97 8.78 23.30
C ILE A 110 -8.09 9.31 22.16
N ASP A 111 -8.69 9.77 21.06
CA ASP A 111 -8.06 10.68 20.09
C ASP A 111 -7.70 11.96 20.86
N PRO A 112 -6.42 12.22 21.20
CA PRO A 112 -6.08 13.28 22.14
C PRO A 112 -6.28 14.68 21.58
N ASP A 113 -6.38 14.85 20.26
CA ASP A 113 -6.46 16.15 19.58
C ASP A 113 -7.68 16.35 18.67
N HIS A 114 -8.52 15.33 18.49
CA HIS A 114 -9.83 15.41 17.82
C HIS A 114 -9.75 15.90 16.35
N ASP A 115 -8.61 15.73 15.69
CA ASP A 115 -8.39 16.24 14.33
C ASP A 115 -8.83 15.26 13.23
N ASN A 116 -9.21 14.03 13.63
CA ASN A 116 -9.67 12.95 12.75
C ASN A 116 -8.56 12.36 11.83
N TRP A 117 -7.28 12.53 12.17
CA TRP A 117 -6.10 12.00 11.48
C TRP A 117 -5.17 11.28 12.48
N GLY A 118 -4.43 10.28 12.00
CA GLY A 118 -3.38 9.60 12.79
C GLY A 118 -3.84 8.48 13.73
N TRP A 119 -5.04 8.52 14.31
CA TRP A 119 -5.45 7.54 15.35
C TRP A 119 -6.87 7.02 15.19
N GLN A 120 -7.10 6.10 14.24
CA GLN A 120 -8.35 5.32 14.21
C GLN A 120 -8.06 3.84 13.84
N ASP A 121 -8.20 3.02 14.89
CA ASP A 121 -8.23 1.55 15.06
C ASP A 121 -6.93 0.71 15.21
N ASP A 122 -6.73 0.28 16.47
CA ASP A 122 -6.51 -1.11 16.92
C ASP A 122 -5.27 -1.91 16.50
N SER A 123 -4.10 -1.30 16.33
CA SER A 123 -2.86 -2.08 16.35
C SER A 123 -1.66 -1.39 17.00
N TYR A 124 -1.38 -1.82 18.25
CA TYR A 124 -0.03 -1.99 18.79
C TYR A 124 0.88 -0.74 18.84
N SER A 125 0.80 0.07 19.91
CA SER A 125 1.90 0.99 20.25
C SER A 125 3.00 0.26 21.02
N CYS A 126 4.04 -0.18 20.31
CA CYS A 126 5.19 -0.84 20.93
C CYS A 126 6.20 0.23 21.39
N ARG A 127 6.39 0.35 22.71
CA ARG A 127 7.42 1.22 23.30
C ARG A 127 8.74 0.46 23.36
N VAL A 128 9.73 0.89 22.58
CA VAL A 128 11.11 0.41 22.72
C VAL A 128 11.68 0.99 24.03
N VAL A 129 12.15 0.11 24.92
CA VAL A 129 13.03 0.51 26.02
C VAL A 129 14.44 0.68 25.46
N ASP A 130 14.97 1.89 25.53
CA ASP A 130 16.36 2.18 25.15
C ASP A 130 17.31 1.37 26.02
N GLY A 131 18.10 0.48 25.42
CA GLY A 131 19.18 -0.17 26.16
C GLY A 131 19.77 -1.45 25.59
N VAL A 132 20.16 -1.52 24.30
CA VAL A 132 21.22 -2.47 23.89
C VAL A 132 22.09 -1.88 22.79
N SER A 133 23.24 -1.35 23.16
CA SER A 133 24.38 -1.18 22.25
C SER A 133 24.95 -2.56 21.94
N GLY A 134 24.52 -3.17 20.84
CA GLY A 134 25.00 -4.49 20.42
C GLY A 134 24.98 -4.61 18.91
N ASN A 135 26.11 -4.31 18.26
CA ASN A 135 26.33 -4.52 16.84
C ASN A 135 26.35 -6.03 16.53
N PRO A 136 25.40 -6.62 15.75
CA PRO A 136 25.53 -8.01 15.34
C PRO A 136 26.43 -8.10 14.11
N LYS A 137 27.50 -8.88 14.27
CA LYS A 137 28.47 -9.21 13.22
C LYS A 137 27.80 -9.81 11.98
N SER A 138 28.24 -9.34 10.83
CA SER A 138 28.04 -9.91 9.51
C SER A 138 28.50 -11.37 9.44
N GLY A 139 27.57 -12.27 9.10
CA GLY A 139 27.85 -13.67 8.76
C GLY A 139 27.37 -13.95 7.33
N GLY A 140 28.30 -14.29 6.44
CA GLY A 140 28.01 -14.64 5.05
C GLY A 140 27.59 -16.10 4.88
N GLY A 141 26.87 -16.35 3.78
CA GLY A 141 26.55 -17.67 3.26
C GLY A 141 25.75 -17.52 1.96
N GLY A 142 26.32 -17.93 0.83
CA GLY A 142 25.82 -17.63 -0.51
C GLY A 142 25.04 -18.76 -1.20
N GLY A 143 24.63 -18.46 -2.44
CA GLY A 143 24.35 -19.44 -3.49
C GLY A 143 22.92 -19.42 -4.04
N GLY A 144 22.73 -18.87 -5.24
CA GLY A 144 21.50 -19.07 -6.03
C GLY A 144 21.18 -17.93 -7.01
N SER A 145 21.75 -18.01 -8.22
CA SER A 145 21.67 -17.00 -9.28
C SER A 145 20.36 -17.07 -10.08
N SER A 146 19.67 -15.93 -10.22
CA SER A 146 18.87 -15.59 -11.40
C SER A 146 18.72 -14.06 -11.54
N GLY A 147 19.60 -13.43 -12.33
CA GLY A 147 19.35 -12.18 -13.08
C GLY A 147 18.96 -10.89 -12.34
N GLY A 148 19.02 -10.83 -11.00
CA GLY A 148 18.75 -9.62 -10.21
C GLY A 148 20.03 -8.91 -9.80
N VAL A 149 19.95 -7.60 -9.50
CA VAL A 149 21.06 -6.82 -8.93
C VAL A 149 21.25 -7.21 -7.45
N SER A 150 21.58 -8.48 -7.19
CA SER A 150 21.67 -9.06 -5.86
C SER A 150 23.10 -8.96 -5.34
N GLY A 151 23.29 -8.16 -4.28
CA GLY A 151 24.59 -7.97 -3.64
C GLY A 151 24.80 -6.54 -3.14
N GLY A 152 25.79 -6.36 -2.28
CA GLY A 152 26.16 -5.06 -1.73
C GLY A 152 26.83 -5.22 -0.37
N SER A 153 27.48 -4.16 0.07
CA SER A 153 28.03 -4.09 1.42
C SER A 153 27.57 -2.80 2.06
N CYS A 154 27.25 -2.88 3.35
CA CYS A 154 27.01 -1.72 4.18
C CYS A 154 28.22 -0.78 4.13
N PRO A 155 28.08 0.46 3.63
CA PRO A 155 29.16 1.43 3.70
C PRO A 155 29.40 1.88 5.15
N SER A 156 30.49 2.60 5.39
CA SER A 156 30.70 3.26 6.68
C SER A 156 29.76 4.46 6.84
N PHE A 157 29.14 4.62 8.01
CA PHE A 157 28.25 5.73 8.31
C PHE A 157 28.31 6.15 9.78
N THR A 158 27.68 7.28 10.07
CA THR A 158 27.42 7.74 11.44
C THR A 158 25.94 8.03 11.55
N CYS A 159 25.30 7.54 12.62
CA CYS A 159 23.88 7.79 12.83
C CYS A 159 23.60 9.26 13.16
N PRO A 160 22.40 9.76 12.80
CA PRO A 160 21.95 11.06 13.26
C PRO A 160 21.89 11.11 14.79
N SER A 161 22.18 12.27 15.38
CA SER A 161 22.09 12.45 16.83
C SER A 161 20.68 12.10 17.35
N GLY A 162 20.62 11.25 18.37
CA GLY A 162 19.39 10.81 19.02
C GLY A 162 18.50 9.88 18.18
N ILE A 163 19.05 9.21 17.16
CA ILE A 163 18.32 8.25 16.30
C ILE A 163 19.18 7.01 16.09
N GLY A 164 18.67 5.83 16.45
CA GLY A 164 19.31 4.56 16.09
C GLY A 164 19.27 4.36 14.57
N CYS A 165 20.34 3.85 13.97
CA CYS A 165 20.39 3.63 12.53
C CYS A 165 21.26 2.45 12.17
N GLY A 166 21.15 1.98 10.93
CA GLY A 166 22.05 0.98 10.40
C GLY A 166 21.80 0.67 8.93
N CYS A 167 22.38 -0.43 8.49
CA CYS A 167 22.00 -1.05 7.23
C CYS A 167 22.15 -2.56 7.28
N TYR A 168 21.49 -3.23 6.35
CA TYR A 168 21.60 -4.66 6.12
C TYR A 168 21.20 -4.97 4.67
N LEU A 169 21.37 -6.23 4.24
CA LEU A 169 20.92 -6.68 2.93
C LEU A 169 19.49 -7.18 3.02
N GLU A 170 18.61 -6.60 2.20
CA GLU A 170 17.24 -7.05 2.00
C GLU A 170 17.11 -7.64 0.59
N SER A 171 17.00 -8.96 0.51
CA SER A 171 16.96 -9.67 -0.77
C SER A 171 15.81 -9.17 -1.65
N GLY A 172 16.14 -8.73 -2.87
CA GLY A 172 15.19 -8.25 -3.87
C GLY A 172 14.82 -6.78 -3.76
N LEU A 173 15.31 -6.06 -2.73
CA LEU A 173 15.11 -4.62 -2.58
C LEU A 173 15.68 -3.82 -3.77
N GLY A 174 16.83 -4.25 -4.31
CA GLY A 174 17.47 -3.63 -5.47
C GLY A 174 16.55 -3.59 -6.70
N ASN A 175 15.81 -4.68 -6.93
CA ASN A 175 14.83 -4.75 -8.01
C ASN A 175 13.69 -3.75 -7.82
N ASN A 176 13.18 -3.60 -6.59
CA ASN A 176 12.14 -2.60 -6.29
C ASN A 176 12.65 -1.17 -6.45
N LYS A 177 13.87 -0.86 -6.00
CA LYS A 177 14.49 0.45 -6.23
C LYS A 177 14.61 0.78 -7.72
N VAL A 178 15.11 -0.17 -8.52
CA VAL A 178 15.22 0.00 -9.98
C VAL A 178 13.86 0.20 -10.62
N ALA A 179 12.83 -0.54 -10.19
CA ALA A 179 11.47 -0.36 -10.70
C ALA A 179 10.91 1.03 -10.40
N TYR A 180 11.13 1.54 -9.18
CA TYR A 180 10.71 2.90 -8.81
C TYR A 180 11.50 3.99 -9.54
N LEU A 181 12.81 3.83 -9.70
CA LEU A 181 13.63 4.75 -10.50
C LEU A 181 13.15 4.80 -11.96
N LYS A 182 12.80 3.65 -12.56
CA LYS A 182 12.17 3.58 -13.90
C LYS A 182 10.81 4.26 -13.95
N ALA A 183 10.05 4.21 -12.85
CA ALA A 183 8.77 4.91 -12.69
C ALA A 183 8.94 6.43 -12.47
N GLY A 184 10.16 6.95 -12.34
CA GLY A 184 10.46 8.38 -12.21
C GLY A 184 10.69 8.86 -10.77
N ALA A 185 10.95 7.94 -9.84
CA ALA A 185 11.29 8.24 -8.45
C ALA A 185 12.61 9.01 -8.34
N ASN A 186 12.72 9.86 -7.32
CA ASN A 186 13.97 10.52 -6.92
C ASN A 186 14.50 9.88 -5.62
N LEU A 187 15.66 10.37 -5.14
CA LEU A 187 16.25 9.84 -3.90
C LEU A 187 15.37 10.08 -2.67
N GLU A 188 14.59 11.16 -2.64
CA GLU A 188 13.62 11.40 -1.57
C GLU A 188 12.54 10.31 -1.55
N PHE A 189 11.99 9.92 -2.71
CA PHE A 189 11.04 8.81 -2.75
C PHE A 189 11.69 7.51 -2.25
N LEU A 190 12.90 7.18 -2.72
CA LEU A 190 13.57 5.95 -2.31
C LEU A 190 13.84 5.93 -0.79
N ALA A 191 14.31 7.04 -0.22
CA ALA A 191 14.57 7.14 1.22
C ALA A 191 13.28 7.05 2.04
N SER A 192 12.20 7.73 1.63
CA SER A 192 10.90 7.64 2.31
C SER A 192 10.37 6.21 2.29
N ALA A 193 10.30 5.58 1.12
CA ALA A 193 9.83 4.19 1.00
C ALA A 193 10.70 3.19 1.77
N MET A 194 12.02 3.43 1.83
CA MET A 194 12.96 2.58 2.55
C MET A 194 12.81 2.72 4.07
N MET A 195 12.41 3.89 4.57
CA MET A 195 12.09 4.08 5.99
C MET A 195 10.80 3.38 6.39
N GLU A 196 9.81 3.35 5.49
CA GLU A 196 8.48 2.80 5.79
C GLU A 196 8.38 1.27 5.69
N THR A 197 9.09 0.66 4.74
CA THR A 197 9.00 -0.79 4.50
C THR A 197 10.37 -1.39 4.17
N ASN A 198 10.54 -2.68 4.49
CA ASN A 198 11.82 -3.36 4.25
C ASN A 198 12.11 -3.48 2.76
N LYS A 199 11.12 -3.87 1.96
CA LYS A 199 11.29 -4.15 0.53
C LYS A 199 10.89 -3.01 -0.40
N MET A 200 10.42 -1.87 0.12
CA MET A 200 9.81 -0.81 -0.67
C MET A 200 8.62 -1.35 -1.48
N ASP A 201 7.65 -1.95 -0.80
CA ASP A 201 6.42 -2.45 -1.41
C ASP A 201 5.24 -2.33 -0.45
N ALA A 202 4.03 -2.37 -1.00
CA ALA A 202 2.79 -2.33 -0.23
C ALA A 202 2.24 -3.72 0.14
N LYS A 203 2.98 -4.79 -0.16
CA LYS A 203 2.58 -6.18 0.15
C LYS A 203 3.10 -6.65 1.51
N SER A 204 4.06 -5.91 2.07
CA SER A 204 4.74 -6.24 3.32
C SER A 204 4.09 -5.64 4.57
N TYR A 205 2.99 -4.90 4.43
CA TYR A 205 2.23 -4.35 5.55
C TYR A 205 0.72 -4.55 5.35
N ALA A 206 -0.04 -4.54 6.45
CA ALA A 206 -1.50 -4.72 6.41
C ALA A 206 -2.18 -3.62 5.59
N LEU A 207 -3.33 -3.92 4.98
CA LEU A 207 -4.02 -2.95 4.13
C LEU A 207 -4.29 -1.65 4.90
N GLY A 208 -3.93 -0.51 4.31
CA GLY A 208 -4.09 0.79 4.94
C GLY A 208 -3.17 1.05 6.13
N ASP A 209 -2.23 0.14 6.43
CA ASP A 209 -1.48 0.11 7.70
C ASP A 209 -2.44 0.04 8.90
N ASN A 210 -3.52 -0.76 8.76
CA ASN A 210 -4.65 -0.87 9.69
C ASN A 210 -5.40 0.45 9.97
N LYS A 211 -5.19 1.48 9.15
CA LYS A 211 -5.84 2.79 9.30
C LYS A 211 -6.93 2.97 8.25
N SER A 212 -7.95 3.77 8.60
CA SER A 212 -9.06 4.16 7.72
C SER A 212 -9.13 5.67 7.49
N TYR A 213 -10.03 6.10 6.60
CA TYR A 213 -10.30 7.51 6.30
C TYR A 213 -9.04 8.29 5.90
N ASP A 214 -8.85 9.51 6.38
CA ASP A 214 -7.70 10.35 6.02
C ASP A 214 -6.36 9.75 6.50
N SER A 215 -6.39 8.83 7.47
CA SER A 215 -5.23 8.12 8.01
C SER A 215 -4.81 6.91 7.18
N PHE A 216 -5.65 6.39 6.28
CA PHE A 216 -5.35 5.22 5.46
C PHE A 216 -4.04 5.41 4.68
N ASN A 217 -3.12 4.45 4.80
CA ASN A 217 -1.81 4.51 4.14
C ASN A 217 -1.73 3.64 2.87
N ALA A 218 -1.23 4.22 1.78
CA ALA A 218 -1.06 3.52 0.50
C ALA A 218 0.33 3.74 -0.11
N GLY A 219 0.74 2.82 -0.98
CA GLY A 219 2.00 2.86 -1.70
C GLY A 219 3.22 2.52 -0.84
N ALA A 220 4.40 2.48 -1.45
CA ALA A 220 5.61 2.09 -0.71
C ALA A 220 6.07 3.12 0.32
N THR A 221 5.63 4.38 0.19
CA THR A 221 5.93 5.45 1.14
C THR A 221 4.84 5.60 2.20
N LYS A 222 3.85 4.70 2.29
CA LYS A 222 2.73 4.81 3.25
C LYS A 222 2.10 6.21 3.33
N MET A 223 1.88 6.86 2.17
CA MET A 223 1.32 8.21 2.20
C MET A 223 -0.13 8.15 2.66
N ASN A 224 -0.54 9.07 3.53
CA ASN A 224 -1.89 9.10 4.07
C ASN A 224 -2.91 9.70 3.08
N TRP A 225 -4.14 9.20 3.11
CA TRP A 225 -5.22 9.62 2.20
C TRP A 225 -5.53 11.11 2.30
N GLY A 226 -5.49 11.67 3.49
CA GLY A 226 -5.79 13.09 3.71
C GLY A 226 -4.84 14.01 2.94
N MET A 227 -3.55 13.68 2.86
CA MET A 227 -2.61 14.39 1.98
C MET A 227 -2.90 14.13 0.50
N MET A 228 -3.07 12.85 0.12
CA MET A 228 -3.29 12.43 -1.27
C MET A 228 -4.48 13.14 -1.90
N ARG A 229 -5.61 13.20 -1.20
CA ARG A 229 -6.84 13.83 -1.70
C ARG A 229 -6.74 15.35 -1.81
N LYS A 230 -5.81 16.00 -1.11
CA LYS A 230 -5.57 17.44 -1.25
C LYS A 230 -4.64 17.75 -2.44
N CYS A 231 -3.65 16.90 -2.69
CA CYS A 231 -2.61 17.19 -3.67
C CYS A 231 -2.87 16.64 -5.09
N HIS A 232 -3.41 15.42 -5.22
CA HIS A 232 -3.49 14.71 -6.49
C HIS A 232 -4.79 15.06 -7.24
N PRO A 233 -4.76 15.56 -8.48
CA PRO A 233 -5.94 16.05 -9.18
C PRO A 233 -7.11 15.07 -9.24
N ALA A 234 -6.85 13.77 -9.47
CA ALA A 234 -7.91 12.77 -9.56
C ALA A 234 -8.58 12.48 -8.20
N PHE A 235 -7.92 12.82 -7.09
CA PHE A 235 -8.41 12.57 -5.74
C PHE A 235 -9.10 13.77 -5.07
N ARG A 236 -8.88 15.00 -5.56
CA ARG A 236 -9.47 16.23 -4.98
C ARG A 236 -10.98 16.28 -4.91
N LYS A 237 -11.67 15.51 -5.76
CA LYS A 237 -13.13 15.41 -5.76
C LYS A 237 -13.69 14.51 -4.65
N PHE A 238 -12.84 13.77 -3.96
CA PHE A 238 -13.26 12.77 -2.99
C PHE A 238 -13.09 13.28 -1.54
N GLY A 239 -14.01 12.84 -0.67
CA GLY A 239 -13.92 13.04 0.77
C GLY A 239 -13.13 11.93 1.48
N ALA A 240 -13.02 12.02 2.80
CA ALA A 240 -12.27 11.08 3.65
C ALA A 240 -12.75 9.62 3.51
N ALA A 241 -14.07 9.40 3.41
CA ALA A 241 -14.66 8.05 3.30
C ALA A 241 -14.26 7.29 2.02
N ALA A 242 -13.75 7.98 0.99
CA ALA A 242 -13.32 7.37 -0.26
C ALA A 242 -11.84 6.94 -0.24
N TYR A 243 -11.26 6.71 0.94
CA TYR A 243 -9.85 6.40 1.13
C TYR A 243 -9.36 5.17 0.34
N LYS A 244 -10.24 4.17 0.13
CA LYS A 244 -9.95 2.96 -0.66
C LYS A 244 -9.57 3.28 -2.12
N GLN A 245 -9.92 4.46 -2.63
CA GLN A 245 -9.48 4.92 -3.96
C GLN A 245 -7.95 5.05 -4.07
N SER A 246 -7.23 5.16 -2.96
CA SER A 246 -5.77 5.20 -2.94
C SER A 246 -5.10 3.83 -2.97
N ALA A 247 -5.84 2.73 -2.73
CA ALA A 247 -5.27 1.37 -2.74
C ALA A 247 -4.64 0.99 -4.08
N LYS A 248 -5.07 1.61 -5.19
CA LYS A 248 -4.43 1.45 -6.52
C LYS A 248 -2.95 1.85 -6.55
N LEU A 249 -2.44 2.61 -5.58
CA LEU A 249 -1.00 2.88 -5.46
C LEU A 249 -0.21 1.61 -5.10
N ASN A 250 -0.84 0.66 -4.41
CA ASN A 250 -0.19 -0.57 -3.93
C ASN A 250 0.27 -1.48 -5.07
N SER A 251 -0.40 -1.43 -6.22
CA SER A 251 -0.07 -2.19 -7.43
C SER A 251 0.55 -1.33 -8.56
N ASN A 252 0.48 0.00 -8.48
CA ASN A 252 0.92 0.89 -9.55
C ASN A 252 2.05 1.84 -9.11
N LYS A 253 3.30 1.41 -9.31
CA LYS A 253 4.51 2.20 -8.96
C LYS A 253 4.60 3.55 -9.66
N LYS A 254 4.11 3.68 -10.91
CA LYS A 254 4.12 4.95 -11.65
C LYS A 254 3.16 5.95 -11.02
N LEU A 255 1.98 5.48 -10.64
CA LEU A 255 1.00 6.30 -9.93
C LEU A 255 1.49 6.67 -8.52
N ASP A 256 2.04 5.72 -7.77
CA ASP A 256 2.64 5.95 -6.44
C ASP A 256 3.66 7.09 -6.47
N VAL A 257 4.64 7.01 -7.38
CA VAL A 257 5.66 8.05 -7.60
C VAL A 257 5.04 9.38 -8.04
N GLN A 258 4.03 9.36 -8.92
CA GLN A 258 3.37 10.57 -9.38
C GLN A 258 2.68 11.30 -8.23
N VAL A 259 1.85 10.60 -7.46
CA VAL A 259 1.10 11.17 -6.33
C VAL A 259 2.09 11.70 -5.29
N TYR A 260 3.16 10.95 -4.97
CA TYR A 260 4.20 11.41 -4.06
C TYR A 260 4.80 12.76 -4.49
N LYS A 261 5.21 12.87 -5.77
CA LYS A 261 5.83 14.10 -6.31
C LYS A 261 4.86 15.27 -6.34
N GLU A 262 3.60 15.03 -6.68
CA GLU A 262 2.55 16.06 -6.66
C GLU A 262 2.27 16.55 -5.23
N CYS A 263 2.21 15.64 -4.26
CA CYS A 263 2.07 15.97 -2.84
C CYS A 263 3.27 16.74 -2.30
N ARG A 264 4.50 16.28 -2.57
CA ARG A 264 5.73 17.01 -2.23
C ARG A 264 5.69 18.44 -2.75
N LYS A 265 5.29 18.63 -4.02
CA LYS A 265 5.16 19.96 -4.64
C LYS A 265 4.05 20.80 -4.00
N HIS A 266 2.89 20.20 -3.72
CA HIS A 266 1.73 20.91 -3.17
C HIS A 266 1.98 21.41 -1.75
N PHE A 267 2.52 20.56 -0.88
CA PHE A 267 2.74 20.91 0.53
C PHE A 267 4.11 21.56 0.80
N GLY A 268 5.06 21.46 -0.13
CA GLY A 268 6.38 22.06 -0.02
C GLY A 268 7.10 21.66 1.28
N GLY A 269 7.55 22.66 2.04
CA GLY A 269 8.23 22.45 3.32
C GLY A 269 7.37 21.78 4.40
N LYS A 270 6.04 21.78 4.27
CA LYS A 270 5.13 21.12 5.22
C LYS A 270 4.88 19.64 4.90
N TRP A 271 5.41 19.14 3.77
CA TRP A 271 5.09 17.77 3.35
C TRP A 271 5.49 16.73 4.39
N LEU A 272 6.70 16.83 4.98
CA LEU A 272 7.15 15.86 5.98
C LEU A 272 6.29 15.88 7.23
N SER A 273 5.84 17.06 7.64
CA SER A 273 4.93 17.22 8.78
C SER A 273 3.57 16.57 8.52
N GLY A 274 2.97 16.84 7.36
CA GLY A 274 1.70 16.24 6.98
C GLY A 274 1.81 14.74 6.69
N HIS A 275 2.95 14.30 6.19
CA HIS A 275 3.18 12.89 5.88
C HIS A 275 3.29 12.09 7.18
N ARG A 276 4.04 12.65 8.13
CA ARG A 276 4.24 12.06 9.45
C ARG A 276 2.96 12.06 10.28
N ASN A 277 2.32 13.22 10.48
CA ASN A 277 1.24 13.37 11.45
C ASN A 277 -0.01 14.07 10.89
N GLY A 278 -0.30 13.87 9.61
CA GLY A 278 -1.57 14.30 9.02
C GLY A 278 -1.87 15.79 9.15
N GLU A 279 -3.14 16.14 9.40
CA GLU A 279 -3.57 17.53 9.51
C GLU A 279 -2.94 18.23 10.72
N THR A 280 -2.87 17.57 11.88
CA THR A 280 -2.15 18.09 13.04
C THR A 280 -0.70 18.40 12.72
N GLY A 281 -0.02 17.54 11.96
CA GLY A 281 1.34 17.81 11.49
C GLY A 281 1.43 19.05 10.60
N LEU A 282 0.47 19.25 9.69
CA LEU A 282 0.42 20.45 8.84
C LEU A 282 0.22 21.76 9.64
N ASN A 283 -0.50 21.67 10.77
CA ASN A 283 -0.76 22.77 11.69
C ASN A 283 0.38 22.98 12.71
N HIS A 284 1.09 21.91 13.05
CA HIS A 284 2.18 21.90 14.04
C HIS A 284 3.46 21.29 13.46
N PRO A 285 4.08 21.91 12.43
CA PRO A 285 5.14 21.26 11.66
C PRO A 285 6.47 21.07 12.38
N ASN A 286 6.61 21.57 13.62
CA ASN A 286 7.87 21.68 14.35
C ASN A 286 7.93 20.82 15.62
N THR A 287 7.06 19.82 15.77
CA THR A 287 7.11 18.90 16.93
C THR A 287 8.44 18.14 16.99
N PRO A 288 8.87 17.68 18.17
CA PRO A 288 10.08 16.86 18.32
C PRO A 288 10.06 15.61 17.42
N ASP A 289 8.91 14.95 17.30
CA ASP A 289 8.68 13.77 16.45
C ASP A 289 8.91 14.08 14.97
N ILE A 290 8.27 15.12 14.43
CA ILE A 290 8.43 15.53 13.02
C ILE A 290 9.88 15.90 12.72
N LYS A 291 10.56 16.57 13.67
CA LYS A 291 11.99 16.88 13.53
C LYS A 291 12.86 15.63 13.56
N GLN A 292 12.50 14.61 14.34
CA GLN A 292 13.20 13.33 14.36
C GLN A 292 13.01 12.59 13.02
N PHE A 293 11.78 12.55 12.51
CA PHE A 293 11.47 11.97 11.20
C PHE A 293 12.24 12.66 10.07
N GLN A 294 12.26 14.01 10.06
CA GLN A 294 13.05 14.81 9.12
C GLN A 294 14.54 14.42 9.16
N ARG A 295 15.16 14.32 10.35
CA ARG A 295 16.58 13.96 10.46
C ARG A 295 16.87 12.55 9.93
N GLY A 296 15.97 11.61 10.19
CA GLY A 296 16.07 10.24 9.65
C GLY A 296 15.97 10.23 8.12
N MET A 297 15.04 11.02 7.57
CA MET A 297 14.86 11.20 6.14
C MET A 297 16.10 11.81 5.47
N ASP A 298 16.62 12.92 6.02
CA ASP A 298 17.81 13.60 5.51
C ASP A 298 19.04 12.68 5.52
N TRP A 299 19.20 11.88 6.58
CA TRP A 299 20.27 10.91 6.68
C TRP A 299 20.16 9.81 5.62
N THR A 300 18.96 9.24 5.43
CA THR A 300 18.74 8.17 4.44
C THR A 300 18.98 8.69 3.02
N VAL A 301 18.52 9.92 2.71
CA VAL A 301 18.84 10.58 1.43
C VAL A 301 20.34 10.79 1.27
N LYS A 302 21.04 11.25 2.32
CA LYS A 302 22.50 11.42 2.30
C LYS A 302 23.23 10.10 2.05
N MET A 303 22.79 9.00 2.66
CA MET A 303 23.36 7.68 2.44
C MET A 303 23.21 7.24 0.98
N LEU A 304 22.00 7.34 0.42
CA LEU A 304 21.76 7.03 -1.00
C LEU A 304 22.55 7.92 -1.95
N LYS A 305 22.74 9.20 -1.60
CA LYS A 305 23.50 10.15 -2.41
C LYS A 305 25.00 9.87 -2.41
N ASN A 306 25.56 9.56 -1.23
CA ASN A 306 27.00 9.33 -1.07
C ASN A 306 27.45 7.94 -1.55
N HIS A 307 26.50 7.00 -1.62
CA HIS A 307 26.74 5.61 -2.03
C HIS A 307 25.82 5.24 -3.19
N PRO A 308 26.03 5.82 -4.40
CA PRO A 308 25.10 5.68 -5.52
C PRO A 308 24.83 4.24 -5.97
N GLU A 309 25.76 3.32 -5.76
CA GLU A 309 25.58 1.88 -5.96
C GLU A 309 24.41 1.32 -5.14
N THR A 310 24.15 1.89 -3.96
CA THR A 310 23.07 1.45 -3.07
C THR A 310 21.69 1.84 -3.55
N GLN A 311 21.59 2.73 -4.54
CA GLN A 311 20.32 3.11 -5.16
C GLN A 311 19.73 2.00 -6.03
N ARG A 312 20.50 0.94 -6.33
CA ARG A 312 20.07 -0.13 -7.25
C ARG A 312 20.29 -1.54 -6.71
N ASN A 313 20.90 -1.65 -5.54
CA ASN A 313 21.25 -2.92 -4.93
C ASN A 313 20.40 -3.23 -3.69
N ASP A 314 20.68 -4.34 -3.03
CA ASP A 314 19.89 -4.84 -1.89
C ASP A 314 20.22 -4.19 -0.53
N VAL A 315 21.12 -3.21 -0.47
CA VAL A 315 21.44 -2.52 0.80
C VAL A 315 20.27 -1.65 1.24
N ARG A 316 19.65 -2.00 2.37
CA ARG A 316 18.67 -1.15 3.05
C ARG A 316 19.37 -0.33 4.12
N PHE A 317 19.20 0.99 4.08
CA PHE A 317 19.46 1.87 5.22
C PHE A 317 18.20 1.99 6.07
N TRP A 318 18.35 1.98 7.38
CA TRP A 318 17.23 2.14 8.30
C TRP A 318 17.56 3.13 9.41
N VAL A 319 16.51 3.75 9.95
CA VAL A 319 16.53 4.60 11.13
C VAL A 319 15.40 4.15 12.05
N SER A 320 15.65 4.15 13.36
CA SER A 320 14.66 3.80 14.37
C SER A 320 13.86 5.04 14.73
N ILE A 321 12.65 5.12 14.19
CA ILE A 321 11.65 6.15 14.51
C ILE A 321 10.42 5.41 15.00
N GLY A 322 9.84 5.84 16.13
CA GLY A 322 8.64 5.20 16.67
C GLY A 322 7.48 5.26 15.68
N ALA A 323 6.66 4.21 15.62
CA ALA A 323 5.40 4.28 14.88
C ALA A 323 4.43 5.24 15.58
N ILE A 324 3.56 5.87 14.79
CA ILE A 324 2.40 6.65 15.25
C ILE A 324 1.17 6.27 14.42
#